data_AF-A0A843L5U6-F1
#
_entry.id   AF-A0A843L5U6-F1
#
_cell.length_a   1.000
_cell.length_b   1.000
_cell.length_c   1.000
_cell.angle_alpha   90.00
_cell.angle_beta   90.00
_cell.angle_gamma   90.00
#
_symmetry.space_group_name_H-M   'P 1'
#
loop_
_entity.id
_entity.type
_entity.pdbx_description
1 polymer ?
#
loop_
_entity_poly.entity_id
_entity_poly.type
_entity_poly.pdbx_seq_one_letter_code
_entity_poly.pdbx_strand_id
1 'polypeptide(L)' 'AAFIAGWASLFISAILCAVELAIAGTFPLDLGLTFMGGYHAVIGLIEGGITAVALYLIASARPDILERPAGVTA' A
#
# COMPACT_ATOMS: atom_id res chain seq x y z
N ALA A 1 -0.10 -0.08 12.03
CA ALA A 1 -1.13 0.11 10.97
C ALA A 1 -0.53 0.67 9.69
N ALA A 2 0.16 1.82 9.74
CA ALA A 2 0.77 2.49 8.57
C ALA A 2 1.50 1.56 7.58
N PHE A 3 2.42 0.73 8.07
CA PHE A 3 3.16 -0.22 7.23
C PHE A 3 2.24 -1.16 6.44
N ILE A 4 1.33 -1.83 7.16
CA ILE A 4 0.40 -2.80 6.58
C ILE A 4 -0.54 -2.08 5.60
N ALA A 5 -0.99 -0.87 5.94
CA ALA A 5 -1.85 -0.07 5.07
C ALA A 5 -1.14 0.30 3.75
N GLY A 6 0.11 0.77 3.81
CA GLY A 6 0.89 1.11 2.62
C GLY A 6 1.26 -0.11 1.76
N TRP A 7 1.62 -1.22 2.40
CA TRP A 7 1.88 -2.48 1.69
C TRP A 7 0.61 -3.01 1.00
N ALA A 8 -0.49 -3.09 1.75
CA ALA A 8 -1.73 -3.68 1.27
C ALA A 8 -2.40 -2.83 0.19
N SER A 9 -2.38 -1.49 0.33
CA SER A 9 -2.93 -0.60 -0.69
C SER A 9 -2.22 -0.80 -2.03
N LEU A 10 -0.90 -0.79 -2.03
CA LEU A 10 -0.10 -0.99 -3.24
C LEU A 10 -0.38 -2.36 -3.86
N PHE A 11 -0.28 -3.42 -3.06
CA PHE A 11 -0.41 -4.79 -3.55
C PHE A 11 -1.82 -5.08 -4.10
N ILE A 12 -2.86 -4.63 -3.41
CA ILE A 12 -4.25 -4.81 -3.87
C ILE A 12 -4.49 -4.00 -5.14
N SER A 13 -4.02 -2.74 -5.22
CA SER A 13 -4.13 -1.94 -6.45
C SER A 13 -3.43 -2.61 -7.65
N ALA A 14 -2.27 -3.24 -7.45
CA ALA A 14 -1.60 -3.99 -8.49
C ALA A 14 -2.42 -5.21 -8.96
N ILE A 15 -3.06 -5.94 -8.05
CA ILE A 15 -3.94 -7.06 -8.42
C ILE A 15 -5.14 -6.57 -9.22
N LEU A 16 -5.81 -5.50 -8.75
CA LEU A 16 -6.98 -4.95 -9.43
C LEU A 16 -6.63 -4.46 -10.85
N CYS A 17 -5.49 -3.79 -11.00
CA CYS A 17 -5.00 -3.38 -12.32
C CYS A 17 -4.74 -4.60 -13.24
N ALA A 18 -4.22 -5.72 -12.72
CA ALA A 18 -4.03 -6.93 -13.53
C ALA A 18 -5.39 -7.49 -14.03
N VAL A 19 -6.41 -7.45 -13.17
CA VAL A 19 -7.77 -7.88 -13.51
C VAL A 19 -8.37 -6.95 -14.57
N GLU A 20 -8.21 -5.64 -14.43
CA GLU A 20 -8.70 -4.66 -15.41
C GLU A 20 -8.07 -4.86 -16.80
N LEU A 21 -6.76 -5.08 -16.87
CA LEU A 21 -6.06 -5.37 -18.12
C LEU A 21 -6.53 -6.67 -18.77
N ALA A 22 -6.81 -7.70 -17.96
CA ALA A 22 -7.36 -8.96 -18.45
C ALA A 22 -8.78 -8.79 -19.01
N ILE A 23 -9.65 -8.05 -18.32
CA ILE A 23 -11.00 -7.72 -18.78
C ILE A 23 -10.95 -6.91 -20.08
N ALA A 24 -9.99 -5.99 -20.21
CA ALA A 24 -9.77 -5.20 -21.40
C ALA A 24 -9.19 -5.99 -22.59
N GLY A 25 -8.78 -7.26 -22.38
CA GLY A 25 -8.15 -8.09 -23.41
C GLY A 25 -6.75 -7.62 -23.83
N THR A 26 -6.10 -6.77 -23.03
CA THR A 26 -4.78 -6.19 -23.34
C THR A 26 -3.62 -6.97 -22.73
N PHE A 27 -3.86 -7.69 -21.62
CA PHE A 27 -2.83 -8.49 -20.96
C PHE A 27 -3.42 -9.73 -20.27
N PRO A 28 -2.77 -10.90 -20.35
CA PRO A 28 -3.29 -12.12 -19.74
C PRO A 28 -3.18 -12.11 -18.21
N LEU A 29 -4.22 -12.63 -17.55
CA LEU A 29 -4.39 -12.54 -16.09
C LEU A 29 -3.32 -13.30 -15.30
N ASP A 30 -2.93 -14.49 -15.75
CA ASP A 30 -1.92 -15.34 -15.09
C ASP A 30 -0.55 -14.66 -15.02
N LEU A 31 -0.11 -14.06 -16.13
CA LEU A 31 1.11 -13.26 -16.18
C LEU A 31 0.95 -11.99 -15.34
N GLY A 32 -0.23 -11.36 -15.34
CA GLY A 32 -0.52 -10.16 -14.55
C GLY A 32 -0.38 -10.42 -13.06
N LEU A 33 -0.99 -11.48 -12.55
CA LEU A 33 -0.89 -11.87 -11.15
C LEU A 33 0.53 -12.31 -10.76
N THR A 34 1.21 -13.06 -11.63
CA THR A 34 2.56 -13.57 -11.34
C THR A 34 3.60 -12.46 -11.32
N PHE A 35 3.66 -11.63 -12.38
CA PHE A 35 4.68 -10.60 -12.50
C PHE A 35 4.25 -9.33 -11.80
N MET A 36 3.10 -8.75 -12.16
CA MET A 36 2.66 -7.49 -11.56
C MET A 36 2.32 -7.69 -10.08
N GLY A 37 1.50 -8.68 -9.73
CA GLY A 37 1.22 -9.00 -8.33
C GLY A 37 2.48 -9.37 -7.55
N GLY A 38 3.30 -10.29 -8.08
CA GLY A 38 4.52 -10.76 -7.42
C GLY A 38 5.56 -9.64 -7.15
N TYR A 39 5.87 -8.81 -8.14
CA TYR A 39 6.78 -7.67 -7.93
C TYR A 39 6.22 -6.70 -6.89
N HIS A 40 4.92 -6.35 -6.98
CA HIS A 40 4.29 -5.42 -6.05
C HIS A 40 4.15 -5.97 -4.63
N ALA A 41 4.07 -7.29 -4.45
CA ALA A 41 4.16 -7.91 -3.12
C ALA A 41 5.52 -7.65 -2.46
N VAL A 42 6.61 -7.72 -3.24
CA VAL A 42 7.99 -7.51 -2.76
C VAL A 42 8.29 -6.03 -2.58
N ILE A 43 8.08 -5.19 -3.61
CA ILE A 43 8.36 -3.75 -3.51
C ILE A 43 7.40 -3.06 -2.54
N GLY A 44 6.21 -3.61 -2.33
CA GLY A 44 5.26 -3.15 -1.31
C GLY A 44 5.86 -3.18 0.10
N LEU A 45 6.83 -4.06 0.39
CA LEU A 45 7.49 -4.09 1.70
C LEU A 45 8.30 -2.80 1.91
N ILE A 46 8.93 -2.32 0.85
CA ILE A 46 9.66 -1.05 0.85
C ILE A 46 8.67 0.09 1.00
N GLU A 47 7.59 0.10 0.23
CA GLU A 47 6.57 1.16 0.29
C GLU A 47 5.86 1.23 1.66
N GLY A 48 5.52 0.09 2.25
CA GLY A 48 5.00 0.03 3.62
C GLY A 48 6.00 0.64 4.61
N GLY A 49 7.30 0.38 4.43
CA GLY A 49 8.37 0.99 5.22
C GLY A 49 8.43 2.50 5.05
N ILE A 50 8.43 2.98 3.80
CA ILE A 50 8.39 4.41 3.45
C ILE A 50 7.18 5.09 4.10
N THR A 51 5.99 4.50 3.97
CA THR A 51 4.75 5.03 4.55
C THR A 51 4.83 5.12 6.07
N ALA A 52 5.35 4.08 6.74
CA ALA A 52 5.50 4.07 8.19
C ALA A 52 6.50 5.14 8.67
N VAL A 53 7.64 5.27 7.99
CA VAL A 53 8.66 6.28 8.32
C VAL A 53 8.15 7.68 8.06
N ALA A 54 7.48 7.92 6.93
CA ALA A 54 6.88 9.22 6.61
C ALA A 54 5.89 9.65 7.71
N LEU A 55 5.00 8.75 8.13
CA LEU A 55 4.07 9.05 9.22
C LEU A 55 4.77 9.28 10.55
N TYR A 56 5.83 8.53 10.87
CA TYR A 56 6.63 8.76 12.07
C TYR A 56 7.32 10.14 12.05
N LEU A 57 7.89 10.54 10.92
CA LEU A 57 8.55 11.84 10.77
C LEU A 57 7.55 12.99 10.86
N ILE A 58 6.36 12.85 10.26
CA ILE A 58 5.27 13.83 10.40
C ILE A 58 4.83 13.93 11.86
N ALA A 59 4.59 12.80 12.53
CA ALA A 59 4.22 12.77 13.95
C ALA A 59 5.27 13.45 14.84
N SER A 60 6.54 13.32 14.49
CA SER A 60 7.66 13.87 15.26
C SER A 60 7.87 15.36 15.00
N ALA A 61 7.77 15.80 13.74
CA ALA A 61 8.04 17.18 13.34
C ALA A 61 6.83 18.12 13.46
N ARG A 62 5.63 17.61 13.20
CA ARG A 62 4.35 18.34 13.20
C ARG A 62 3.23 17.50 13.80
N PRO A 63 3.29 17.18 15.11
CA PRO A 63 2.27 16.38 15.78
C PRO A 63 0.87 17.01 15.72
N ASP A 64 0.78 18.33 15.51
CA ASP A 64 -0.47 19.09 15.39
C ASP A 64 -1.29 18.75 14.13
N ILE A 65 -0.67 18.15 13.10
CA ILE A 65 -1.36 17.75 11.86
C ILE A 65 -2.12 16.43 12.06
N LEU A 66 -1.70 15.59 13.01
CA LEU A 66 -2.32 14.30 13.22
C LEU A 66 -3.59 14.47 14.05
N GLU A 67 -4.72 14.04 13.49
CA GLU A 67 -5.93 13.84 14.28
C GLU A 67 -5.63 12.81 15.36
N ARG A 68 -5.64 13.25 16.62
CA ARG A 68 -5.63 12.33 17.75
C ARG A 68 -6.97 11.60 17.72
N PRO A 69 -7.00 10.24 17.72
CA PRO A 69 -8.25 9.52 17.81
C PRO A 69 -9.01 10.04 19.03
N ALA A 70 -10.24 10.51 18.83
CA ALA A 70 -11.15 10.83 19.92
C ALA A 70 -11.42 9.51 20.67
N GLY A 71 -10.65 9.27 21.74
CA GLY A 71 -10.84 8.12 22.63
C GLY A 71 -10.15 6.83 22.19
N VAL A 72 -8.86 6.72 22.50
CA VAL A 72 -8.39 5.54 23.26
C VAL A 72 -7.68 6.11 24.48
N THR A 73 -8.43 6.25 25.57
CA THR A 73 -7.87 6.35 26.91
C THR A 73 -7.27 4.99 27.23
N ALA A 74 -5.95 4.94 27.38
CA ALA A 74 -5.33 3.91 28.21
C ALA A 74 -5.73 4.13 29.67
#